data_AF-A0A9X3LGL5-F1
#
_entry.id   AF-A0A9X3LGL5-F1
#
_cell.length_a   1.000
_cell.length_b   1.000
_cell.length_c   1.000
_cell.angle_alpha   90.00
_cell.angle_beta   90.00
_cell.angle_gamma   90.00
#
_symmetry.space_group_name_H-M   'P 1'
#
loop_
_entity.id
_entity.type
_entity.pdbx_description
1 polymer ?
#
loop_
_entity_poly.entity_id
_entity_poly.type
_entity_poly.pdbx_seq_one_letter_code
_entity_poly.pdbx_strand_id
1 'polypeptide(L)'
;MDFGYEESVEGWRQGFSFIKENDAKWDLKELKTFPLKEQEWMVIIWAAPVIEGKAPMNGHLFFDTFKHDNDTGWKLVRSYIETNIPFEHVMGCW
;
A
#
# COMPACT_ATOMS: atom_id res chain seq x y z
N MET A 1 0.70 23.43 -5.85
CA MET A 1 2.17 23.51 -5.97
C MET A 1 2.61 22.13 -6.35
N ASP A 2 3.01 21.92 -7.61
CA ASP A 2 3.65 20.66 -7.99
C ASP A 2 5.07 20.71 -7.45
N PHE A 3 5.40 19.77 -6.55
CA PHE A 3 6.79 19.55 -6.16
C PHE A 3 7.59 19.18 -7.40
N GLY A 4 8.77 19.77 -7.57
CA GLY A 4 9.64 19.41 -8.68
C GLY A 4 10.02 17.92 -8.63
N TYR A 5 10.47 17.36 -9.76
CA TYR A 5 10.94 15.97 -9.83
C TYR A 5 12.01 15.69 -8.76
N GLU A 6 12.98 16.58 -8.61
CA GLU A 6 14.07 16.44 -7.65
C GLU A 6 13.60 16.52 -6.19
N GLU A 7 12.68 17.44 -5.88
CA GLU A 7 12.08 17.55 -4.55
C GLU A 7 11.26 16.31 -4.20
N SER A 8 10.54 15.75 -5.18
CA SER A 8 9.79 14.50 -5.02
C SER A 8 10.72 13.33 -4.70
N VAL A 9 11.82 13.20 -5.45
CA VAL A 9 12.85 12.15 -5.22
C VAL A 9 13.49 12.30 -3.84
N GLU A 10 13.83 13.53 -3.45
CA GLU A 10 14.43 13.80 -2.15
C GLU A 10 13.45 13.50 -1.00
N GLY A 11 12.17 13.87 -1.14
CA GLY A 11 11.13 13.52 -0.18
C GLY A 11 10.97 12.01 -0.01
N TRP A 12 10.97 11.26 -1.11
CA TRP A 12 10.96 9.79 -1.05
C TRP A 12 12.20 9.24 -0.33
N ARG A 13 13.39 9.75 -0.66
CA ARG A 13 14.65 9.32 -0.01
C ARG A 13 14.58 9.51 1.51
N GLN A 14 14.11 10.67 1.96
CA GLN A 14 13.97 10.98 3.38
C GLN A 14 12.94 10.08 4.07
N GLY A 15 11.78 9.86 3.45
CA GLY A 15 10.75 8.96 3.97
C GLY A 15 11.26 7.52 4.11
N PHE A 16 11.99 6.99 3.13
CA PHE A 16 12.58 5.65 3.19
C PHE A 16 13.66 5.55 4.27
N SER A 17 14.55 6.53 4.39
CA SER A 17 15.56 6.55 5.44
C SER A 17 14.94 6.56 6.83
N PHE A 18 13.90 7.38 7.04
CA PHE A 18 13.18 7.45 8.30
C PHE A 18 12.53 6.11 8.69
N ILE A 19 11.85 5.43 7.76
CA ILE A 19 11.26 4.10 7.99
C ILE A 19 12.33 3.09 8.40
N LYS A 20 13.48 3.10 7.71
CA LYS A 20 14.59 2.17 7.95
C LYS A 20 15.27 2.41 9.30
N GLU A 21 15.50 3.68 9.66
CA GLU A 21 16.18 4.06 10.90
C GLU A 21 15.34 3.79 12.15
N ASN A 22 14.00 3.75 12.00
CA ASN A 22 13.07 3.58 13.12
C ASN A 22 12.50 2.16 13.26
N ASP A 23 13.09 1.15 12.60
CA ASP A 23 12.58 -0.25 12.59
C ASP A 23 11.07 -0.31 12.36
N ALA A 24 10.57 0.55 11.47
CA ALA A 24 9.14 0.74 11.30
C ALA A 24 8.50 -0.56 10.80
N LYS A 25 7.51 -1.04 11.55
CA LYS A 25 6.71 -2.20 11.18
C LYS A 25 5.50 -1.74 10.39
N TRP A 26 4.93 -2.60 9.56
CA TRP A 26 3.69 -2.31 8.88
C TRP A 26 2.57 -3.13 9.52
N ASP A 27 1.48 -2.47 9.92
CA ASP A 27 0.23 -3.17 10.17
C ASP A 27 -0.50 -3.31 8.83
N LEU A 28 -0.63 -4.55 8.36
CA LEU A 28 -1.24 -4.89 7.08
C LEU A 28 -2.49 -5.71 7.31
N LYS A 29 -3.59 -5.28 6.71
CA LYS A 29 -4.89 -5.94 6.74
C LYS A 29 -5.31 -6.26 5.31
N GLU A 30 -5.34 -7.54 4.97
CA GLU A 30 -5.98 -7.99 3.74
C GLU A 30 -7.49 -7.86 3.92
N LEU A 31 -8.12 -7.05 3.07
CA LEU A 31 -9.55 -6.80 3.13
C LEU A 31 -10.30 -7.71 2.15
N LYS A 32 -9.78 -7.85 0.92
CA LYS A 32 -10.36 -8.75 -0.08
C LYS A 32 -9.36 -9.16 -1.14
N THR A 33 -9.49 -10.39 -1.60
CA THR A 33 -8.79 -10.90 -2.78
C THR A 33 -9.80 -11.58 -3.69
N PHE A 34 -9.83 -11.20 -4.98
CA PHE A 34 -10.78 -11.76 -5.94
C PHE A 34 -10.27 -11.73 -7.38
N PRO A 35 -10.66 -12.69 -8.23
CA PRO A 35 -10.29 -12.70 -9.64
C PRO A 35 -11.04 -11.60 -10.40
N LEU A 36 -10.36 -10.92 -11.32
CA LEU A 36 -10.97 -10.00 -12.29
C LEU A 36 -11.29 -10.71 -13.61
N LYS A 37 -10.39 -11.60 -14.04
CA LYS A 37 -10.52 -12.51 -15.19
C LYS A 37 -9.41 -13.57 -15.10
N GLU A 38 -9.26 -14.40 -16.14
CA GLU A 38 -8.21 -15.41 -16.18
C GLU A 38 -6.82 -14.79 -15.91
N GLN A 39 -6.10 -15.38 -14.95
CA GLN A 39 -4.76 -14.97 -14.52
C GLN A 39 -4.64 -13.54 -13.99
N GLU A 40 -5.75 -12.80 -13.79
CA GLU A 40 -5.71 -11.45 -13.21
C GLU A 40 -6.55 -11.38 -11.92
N TRP A 41 -5.94 -10.89 -10.85
CA TRP A 41 -6.51 -10.85 -9.51
C TRP A 41 -6.39 -9.45 -8.91
N MET A 42 -7.42 -9.01 -8.23
CA MET A 42 -7.42 -7.82 -7.40
C MET A 42 -7.15 -8.22 -5.96
N VAL A 43 -6.22 -7.52 -5.32
CA VAL A 43 -5.96 -7.59 -3.88
C VAL A 43 -6.21 -6.19 -3.32
N ILE A 44 -7.09 -6.12 -2.33
CA ILE A 44 -7.40 -4.90 -1.59
C ILE A 44 -6.80 -5.05 -0.19
N ILE A 45 -5.82 -4.22 0.13
CA ILE A 45 -5.15 -4.22 1.44
C ILE A 45 -5.22 -2.82 2.04
N TRP A 46 -5.41 -2.74 3.35
CA TRP A 46 -5.11 -1.55 4.11
C TRP A 46 -3.76 -1.74 4.80
N ALA A 47 -2.86 -0.77 4.69
CA ALA A 47 -1.56 -0.83 5.36
C ALA A 47 -1.17 0.51 5.98
N ALA A 48 -0.56 0.46 7.16
CA ALA A 48 -0.09 1.64 7.85
C ALA A 48 1.22 1.38 8.62
N PRO A 49 2.16 2.34 8.64
CA PRO A 49 3.40 2.20 9.37
C PRO A 49 3.17 2.37 10.89
N VAL A 50 3.63 1.41 11.67
CA VAL A 50 3.74 1.43 13.13
C VAL A 50 5.14 1.91 13.48
N ILE A 51 5.22 3.14 13.98
CA ILE A 51 6.47 3.77 14.42
C ILE A 51 6.42 3.88 15.94
N GLU A 52 7.49 3.49 16.63
CA GLU A 52 7.60 3.51 18.11
C GLU A 52 6.45 2.75 18.85
N GLY A 53 5.86 1.74 18.21
CA GLY A 53 4.79 0.93 18.81
C GLY A 53 3.43 1.64 18.92
N LYS A 54 3.28 2.86 18.38
CA LYS A 54 1.99 3.55 18.33
C LYS A 54 1.17 3.05 17.15
N ALA A 55 -0.06 2.61 17.43
CA ALA A 55 -1.00 2.22 16.39
C ALA A 55 -1.28 3.42 15.48
N PRO A 56 -1.14 3.28 14.15
CA PRO A 56 -1.43 4.36 13.22
C PRO A 56 -2.93 4.64 13.21
N MET A 57 -3.29 5.92 13.37
CA MET A 57 -4.68 6.37 13.31
C MET A 57 -5.28 6.17 11.91
N ASN A 58 -4.46 6.41 10.88
CA ASN A 58 -4.84 6.30 9.48
C ASN A 58 -3.77 5.53 8.68
N GLY A 59 -4.21 4.85 7.63
CA GLY A 59 -3.35 4.10 6.72
C GLY A 59 -3.62 4.43 5.26
N HIS A 60 -3.10 3.59 4.40
CA HIS A 60 -3.31 3.63 2.96
C HIS A 60 -4.08 2.40 2.51
N LEU A 61 -5.08 2.61 1.66
CA LEU A 61 -5.88 1.55 1.04
C LEU A 61 -5.37 1.33 -0.38
N PHE A 62 -4.86 0.14 -0.65
CA PHE A 62 -4.31 -0.25 -1.94
C PHE A 62 -5.31 -1.12 -2.68
N PHE A 63 -5.52 -0.80 -3.95
CA PHE A 63 -6.28 -1.61 -4.90
C PHE A 63 -5.30 -2.06 -5.98
N ASP A 64 -4.67 -3.21 -5.71
CA ASP A 64 -3.58 -3.71 -6.53
C ASP A 64 -4.08 -4.85 -7.42
N THR A 65 -3.89 -4.70 -8.73
CA THR A 65 -4.17 -5.75 -9.69
C THR A 65 -2.89 -6.47 -10.06
N PHE A 66 -2.88 -7.78 -9.82
CA PHE A 66 -1.80 -8.67 -10.18
C PHE A 66 -2.19 -9.50 -11.39
N LYS A 67 -1.24 -9.71 -12.31
CA LYS A 67 -1.37 -10.65 -13.41
C LYS A 67 -0.35 -11.76 -13.27
N HIS A 68 -0.79 -13.01 -13.37
CA HIS A 68 0.09 -14.15 -13.45
C HIS A 68 0.59 -14.29 -14.89
N ASP A 69 1.90 -14.30 -15.05
CA ASP A 69 2.60 -14.59 -16.29
C ASP A 69 3.22 -15.98 -16.17
N ASN A 70 3.08 -16.82 -17.20
CA ASN A 70 3.50 -18.22 -17.14
C ASN A 70 5.01 -18.41 -16.96
N ASP A 71 5.83 -17.44 -17.41
CA ASP A 71 7.29 -17.54 -17.36
C ASP A 71 7.87 -16.90 -16.08
N THR A 72 7.17 -15.90 -15.54
CA THR A 72 7.73 -15.01 -14.50
C THR A 72 6.87 -14.88 -13.25
N GLY A 73 5.70 -15.53 -13.21
CA GLY A 73 4.80 -15.53 -12.06
C GLY A 73 3.97 -14.26 -11.94
N TRP A 74 3.56 -13.92 -10.72
CA TRP A 74 2.72 -12.75 -10.44
C TRP A 74 3.48 -11.45 -10.61
N LYS A 75 2.89 -10.51 -11.35
CA LYS A 75 3.36 -9.13 -11.51
C LYS A 75 2.26 -8.15 -11.15
N LEU A 76 2.60 -7.09 -10.43
CA LEU A 76 1.72 -5.94 -10.24
C LEU A 76 1.57 -5.21 -11.59
N VAL A 77 0.35 -5.17 -12.14
CA VAL A 77 0.07 -4.52 -13.44
C VAL A 77 -0.72 -3.21 -13.30
N ARG A 78 -1.32 -2.97 -12.13
CA ARG A 78 -1.98 -1.71 -11.78
C ARG A 78 -2.02 -1.53 -10.27
N SER A 79 -1.81 -0.31 -9.81
CA SER A 79 -2.00 0.08 -8.42
C SER A 79 -2.78 1.39 -8.38
N TYR A 80 -3.75 1.46 -7.48
CA TYR A 80 -4.44 2.68 -7.07
C TYR A 80 -4.42 2.74 -5.55
N ILE A 81 -4.10 3.91 -5.00
CA ILE A 81 -3.88 4.08 -3.57
C ILE A 81 -4.73 5.23 -3.08
N GLU A 82 -5.59 4.96 -2.10
CA GLU A 82 -6.23 5.99 -1.30
C GLU A 82 -5.44 6.22 -0.02
N THR A 83 -5.04 7.46 0.22
CA THR A 83 -4.21 7.81 1.36
C THR A 83 -5.03 8.34 2.53
N ASN A 84 -4.52 8.12 3.75
CA ASN A 84 -5.08 8.70 4.97
C ASN A 84 -6.49 8.20 5.31
N ILE A 85 -6.70 6.89 5.16
CA ILE A 85 -7.97 6.20 5.44
C ILE A 85 -7.94 5.61 6.87
N PRO A 86 -8.86 5.99 7.76
CA PRO A 86 -9.01 5.36 9.07
C PRO A 86 -9.38 3.88 8.93
N PHE A 87 -8.83 3.02 9.79
CA PHE A 87 -9.13 1.59 9.71
C PHE A 87 -10.63 1.29 9.97
N GLU A 88 -11.32 2.06 10.80
CA GLU A 88 -12.75 1.83 11.06
C GLU A 88 -13.61 1.99 9.80
N HIS A 89 -13.19 2.82 8.84
CA HIS A 89 -13.92 3.06 7.59
C HIS A 89 -13.86 1.87 6.64
N VAL A 90 -12.87 0.99 6.78
CA VAL A 90 -12.73 -0.21 5.94
C VAL A 90 -13.26 -1.48 6.61
N MET A 91 -13.57 -1.43 7.90
CA MET A 91 -14.11 -2.55 8.68
C MET A 91 -15.58 -2.88 8.38
N GLY A 92 -16.35 -1.92 7.83
CA GLY A 92 -17.79 -2.06 7.60
C GLY A 92 -18.22 -2.36 6.16
N CYS A 93 -17.27 -2.49 5.22
CA CYS A 93 -17.57 -2.66 3.80
C CYS A 93 -17.57 -4.12 3.34
N TRP A 94 -18.30 -5.03 4.00
CA TRP A 94 -18.45 -6.42 3.54
C TRP A 94 -19.84 -6.98 3.81
#